data_AF-A0A536SGE1-F1
#
_entry.id   AF-A0A536SGE1-F1
#
_cell.length_a   1.000
_cell.length_b   1.000
_cell.length_c   1.000
_cell.angle_alpha   90.00
_cell.angle_beta   90.00
_cell.angle_gamma   90.00
#
_symmetry.space_group_name_H-M   'P 1'
#
loop_
_entity.id
_entity.type
_entity.pdbx_description
1 polymer ?
#
loop_
_entity_poly.entity_id
_entity_poly.type
_entity_poly.pdbx_seq_one_letter_code
_entity_poly.pdbx_strand_id
1 'polypeptide(L)'
;MTMAEFTENLRSFWTDLDRRGRAAVLGGAALVLVIAAVFAVWALQRDYQVLFKDLAQRDAAAVVAELKRLKVPYRIDADGSTLRVPADTVHETRLSLMGR
;
A
#
# COMPACT_ATOMS: atom_id res chain seq x y z
N MET A 1 19.46 30.31 19.72
CA MET A 1 19.10 28.89 19.81
C MET A 1 20.14 28.10 19.04
N THR A 2 21.21 27.73 19.72
CA THR A 2 22.31 26.97 19.11
C THR A 2 21.91 25.49 19.06
N MET A 3 22.46 24.74 18.10
CA MET A 3 22.18 23.30 17.95
C MET A 3 22.55 22.51 19.23
N ALA A 4 23.53 23.00 19.99
CA ALA A 4 23.97 22.43 21.25
C ALA A 4 22.89 22.52 22.34
N GLU A 5 22.30 23.69 22.55
CA GLU A 5 21.24 23.91 23.55
C GLU A 5 19.99 23.05 23.30
N PHE A 6 19.63 22.85 22.02
CA PHE A 6 18.51 21.99 21.66
C PHE A 6 18.77 20.52 22.06
N THR A 7 19.99 20.03 21.86
CA THR A 7 20.35 18.64 22.21
C THR A 7 20.49 18.43 23.72
N GLU A 8 20.94 19.44 24.47
CA GLU A 8 21.00 19.38 25.94
C GLU A 8 19.61 19.39 26.55
N ASN A 9 18.71 20.22 26.03
CA ASN A 9 17.32 20.28 26.47
C ASN A 9 16.60 18.94 26.20
N LEU A 10 16.80 18.33 25.03
CA LEU A 10 16.26 16.99 24.74
C LEU A 10 16.82 15.91 25.66
N ARG A 11 18.11 15.99 26.01
CA ARG A 11 18.75 15.03 26.90
C ARG A 11 18.25 15.17 28.34
N SER A 12 18.06 16.40 28.84
CA SER A 12 17.54 16.65 30.18
C SER A 12 16.11 16.14 30.31
N PHE A 13 15.23 16.40 29.33
CA PHE A 13 13.87 15.84 29.29
C PHE A 13 13.86 14.31 29.34
N TRP A 14 14.79 13.64 28.63
CA TRP A 14 14.88 12.18 28.65
C TRP A 14 15.35 11.63 29.99
N THR A 15 16.25 12.34 30.68
CA THR A 15 16.73 11.95 32.01
C THR A 15 15.75 12.28 33.13
N ASP A 16 15.00 13.38 33.03
CA ASP A 16 14.00 13.83 34.02
C ASP A 16 12.72 12.98 34.02
N LEU A 17 12.43 12.29 32.91
CA LEU A 17 11.33 11.33 32.86
C LEU A 17 11.62 10.14 33.79
N ASP A 18 10.82 10.05 34.87
CA ASP A 18 10.78 8.89 35.78
C ASP A 18 10.49 7.58 35.02
N ARG A 19 10.75 6.40 35.61
CA ARG A 19 10.56 5.09 34.95
C ARG A 19 9.19 4.96 34.27
N ARG A 20 8.14 5.54 34.86
CA ARG A 20 6.78 5.58 34.29
C ARG A 20 6.66 6.50 33.07
N GLY A 21 7.32 7.66 33.09
CA GLY A 21 7.35 8.60 31.96
C GLY A 21 8.07 8.02 30.74
N ARG A 22 9.20 7.34 30.95
CA ARG A 22 9.90 6.63 29.86
C ARG A 22 9.07 5.50 29.25
N ALA A 23 8.37 4.73 30.09
CA ALA A 23 7.47 3.68 29.62
C ALA A 23 6.29 4.24 28.80
N ALA A 24 5.72 5.38 29.22
CA ALA A 24 4.64 6.05 28.48
C ALA A 24 5.12 6.55 27.11
N VAL A 25 6.32 7.12 27.02
CA VAL A 25 6.90 7.60 25.75
C VAL A 25 7.20 6.44 24.81
N LEU A 26 7.81 5.36 25.32
CA LEU A 26 8.07 4.15 24.52
C LEU A 26 6.77 3.48 24.05
N GLY A 27 5.76 3.40 24.92
CA GLY A 27 4.44 2.88 24.58
C GLY A 27 3.73 3.74 23.53
N GLY A 28 3.79 5.07 23.67
CA GLY A 28 3.24 6.01 22.70
C GLY A 28 3.93 5.91 21.33
N ALA A 29 5.26 5.83 21.30
CA ALA A 29 6.02 5.64 20.08
C ALA A 29 5.67 4.31 19.38
N ALA A 30 5.57 3.22 20.14
CA ALA A 30 5.14 1.92 19.61
C ALA A 30 3.72 1.97 19.03
N LEU A 31 2.78 2.64 19.71
CA LEU A 31 1.41 2.80 19.22
C LEU A 31 1.36 3.56 17.89
N VAL A 32 2.11 4.67 17.77
CA VAL A 32 2.20 5.44 16.52
C VAL A 32 2.76 4.58 15.38
N LEU A 33 3.79 3.78 15.64
CA LEU A 33 4.35 2.87 14.65
C LEU A 33 3.35 1.80 14.20
N VAL A 34 2.58 1.23 15.13
CA VAL A 34 1.53 0.25 14.80
C VAL A 34 0.45 0.88 13.94
N ILE A 35 -0.04 2.08 14.30
CA ILE A 35 -1.06 2.79 13.53
C ILE A 35 -0.53 3.10 12.12
N ALA A 36 0.71 3.61 12.01
CA ALA A 36 1.33 3.87 10.72
C ALA A 36 1.48 2.61 9.86
N ALA A 37 1.85 1.48 10.47
CA ALA A 37 1.95 0.20 9.78
C ALA A 37 0.57 -0.29 9.29
N VAL A 38 -0.48 -0.18 10.11
CA VAL A 38 -1.86 -0.52 9.70
C VAL A 38 -2.32 0.35 8.54
N PHE A 39 -2.11 1.67 8.63
CA PHE A 39 -2.42 2.60 7.55
C PHE A 39 -1.62 2.31 6.28
N ALA A 40 -0.34 1.95 6.41
CA ALA A 40 0.49 1.57 5.27
C ALA A 40 -0.03 0.29 4.61
N VAL A 41 -0.38 -0.74 5.40
CA VAL A 41 -0.98 -1.97 4.87
C VAL A 41 -2.31 -1.68 4.18
N TRP A 42 -3.15 -0.82 4.75
CA TRP A 42 -4.43 -0.43 4.16
C TRP A 42 -4.25 0.40 2.87
N ALA A 43 -3.29 1.32 2.84
CA ALA A 43 -2.92 2.07 1.64
C ALA A 43 -2.29 1.19 0.55
N LEU A 44 -1.65 0.08 0.93
CA LEU A 44 -1.10 -0.91 0.01
C LEU A 44 -2.12 -1.97 -0.41
N GLN A 45 -3.26 -2.12 0.29
CA GLN A 45 -4.40 -2.90 -0.17
C GLN A 45 -5.07 -2.16 -1.33
N ARG A 46 -4.45 -2.21 -2.51
CA ARG A 46 -5.14 -1.87 -3.75
C ARG A 46 -6.32 -2.81 -3.90
N ASP A 47 -7.53 -2.28 -3.94
CA ASP A 47 -8.73 -3.05 -4.26
C ASP A 47 -8.59 -3.58 -5.69
N TYR A 48 -8.37 -4.89 -5.83
CA TYR A 48 -8.29 -5.55 -7.14
C TYR A 48 -9.69 -6.01 -7.54
N GLN A 49 -10.30 -5.37 -8.54
CA GLN A 49 -11.58 -5.83 -9.06
C GLN A 49 -11.39 -6.74 -10.27
N VAL A 50 -12.38 -7.61 -10.49
CA VAL A 50 -12.43 -8.50 -11.65
C VAL A 50 -12.65 -7.68 -12.92
N LEU A 51 -11.63 -7.67 -13.78
CA LEU A 51 -11.73 -7.06 -15.10
C LEU A 51 -12.50 -7.98 -16.05
N PHE A 52 -12.07 -9.25 -16.09
CA PHE A 52 -12.68 -10.32 -16.87
C PHE A 52 -12.68 -11.64 -16.08
N LYS A 53 -13.76 -12.41 -16.24
CA LYS A 53 -13.95 -13.75 -15.71
C LYS A 53 -14.15 -14.74 -16.85
N ASP A 54 -13.84 -16.01 -16.62
CA ASP A 54 -14.07 -17.10 -17.57
C ASP A 54 -13.39 -16.88 -18.94
N LEU A 55 -12.23 -16.23 -18.97
CA LEU A 55 -11.44 -16.11 -20.19
C LEU A 55 -10.83 -17.46 -20.57
N ALA A 56 -10.89 -17.80 -21.86
CA ALA A 56 -10.05 -18.85 -22.40
C ALA A 56 -8.57 -18.46 -22.19
N GLN A 57 -7.70 -19.41 -21.86
CA GLN A 57 -6.27 -19.13 -21.58
C GLN A 57 -5.58 -18.32 -22.70
N ARG A 58 -5.98 -18.55 -23.96
CA ARG A 58 -5.47 -17.81 -25.12
C ARG A 58 -5.85 -16.34 -25.10
N ASP A 59 -7.07 -16.02 -24.71
CA ASP A 59 -7.57 -14.65 -24.63
C ASP A 59 -7.05 -13.95 -23.37
N ALA A 60 -6.92 -14.68 -22.25
CA ALA A 60 -6.27 -14.19 -21.05
C ALA A 60 -4.83 -13.75 -21.31
N ALA A 61 -4.05 -14.53 -22.08
CA ALA A 61 -2.70 -14.17 -22.47
C ALA A 61 -2.63 -12.89 -23.34
N ALA A 62 -3.58 -12.71 -24.25
CA ALA A 62 -3.68 -11.50 -25.08
C ALA A 62 -4.00 -10.25 -24.25
N VAL A 63 -4.95 -10.35 -23.29
CA VAL A 63 -5.30 -9.27 -22.37
C VAL A 63 -4.12 -8.92 -21.45
N VAL A 64 -3.40 -9.93 -20.93
CA VAL A 64 -2.19 -9.72 -20.12
C VAL A 64 -1.10 -8.98 -20.90
N ALA A 65 -0.89 -9.32 -22.17
CA ALA A 65 0.08 -8.64 -23.01
C ALA A 65 -0.25 -7.14 -23.17
N GLU A 66 -1.53 -6.81 -23.34
CA GLU A 66 -1.97 -5.42 -23.45
C GLU A 66 -1.88 -4.68 -22.11
N LEU A 67 -2.26 -5.32 -20.99
CA LEU A 67 -2.07 -4.75 -19.64
C LEU A 67 -0.60 -4.45 -19.34
N LYS A 68 0.31 -5.34 -19.75
CA LYS A 68 1.76 -5.13 -19.63
C LYS A 68 2.24 -3.96 -20.47
N ARG A 69 1.68 -3.76 -21.68
CA ARG A 69 1.97 -2.59 -22.53
C ARG A 69 1.49 -1.29 -21.90
N LEU A 70 0.31 -1.31 -21.28
CA LEU A 70 -0.28 -0.18 -20.55
C LEU A 70 0.36 0.05 -19.16
N LYS A 71 1.31 -0.81 -18.74
CA LYS A 71 1.95 -0.78 -17.42
C LYS A 71 0.95 -0.86 -16.25
N VAL A 72 -0.19 -1.50 -16.47
CA VAL A 72 -1.22 -1.70 -15.44
C VAL A 72 -0.84 -2.94 -14.62
N PRO A 73 -0.71 -2.83 -13.29
CA PRO A 73 -0.46 -4.00 -12.45
C PRO A 73 -1.68 -4.91 -12.47
N TYR A 74 -1.47 -6.22 -12.66
CA TYR A 74 -2.53 -7.21 -12.79
C TYR A 74 -2.28 -8.41 -11.85
N ARG A 75 -3.35 -9.11 -11.49
CA ARG A 75 -3.31 -10.38 -10.75
C ARG A 75 -4.18 -11.41 -11.45
N ILE A 76 -3.67 -12.64 -11.53
CA ILE A 76 -4.40 -13.78 -12.08
C ILE A 76 -4.88 -14.60 -10.88
N ASP A 77 -6.15 -15.03 -10.88
CA ASP A 77 -6.68 -15.97 -9.88
C ASP A 77 -6.12 -17.38 -10.07
N ALA A 78 -6.28 -18.23 -9.05
CA ALA A 78 -5.78 -19.61 -9.06
C ALA A 78 -6.28 -20.44 -10.26
N ASP A 79 -7.46 -20.10 -10.78
CA ASP A 79 -8.09 -20.79 -11.92
C ASP A 79 -7.50 -20.38 -13.29
N GLY A 80 -6.62 -19.37 -13.34
CA GLY A 80 -5.98 -18.92 -14.58
C GLY A 80 -6.91 -18.25 -15.60
N SER A 81 -8.21 -18.20 -15.33
CA SER A 81 -9.28 -17.69 -16.20
C SER A 81 -9.83 -16.33 -15.78
N THR A 82 -9.49 -15.88 -14.57
CA THR A 82 -9.98 -14.61 -14.00
C THR A 82 -8.82 -13.64 -13.81
N LEU A 83 -8.96 -12.46 -14.39
CA LEU A 83 -7.98 -11.38 -14.33
C LEU A 83 -8.51 -10.23 -13.48
N ARG A 84 -7.70 -9.78 -12.52
CA ARG A 84 -8.02 -8.66 -11.64
C ARG A 84 -7.02 -7.52 -11.81
N VAL A 85 -7.52 -6.29 -11.79
CA VAL A 85 -6.73 -5.06 -11.87
C VAL A 85 -7.19 -4.06 -10.79
N PRO A 86 -6.36 -3.10 -10.37
CA PRO A 86 -6.75 -2.10 -9.37
C PRO A 86 -8.00 -1.34 -9.80
N ALA A 87 -8.96 -1.21 -8.88
CA ALA A 87 -10.25 -0.53 -9.05
C ALA A 87 -10.12 0.83 -9.75
N ASP A 88 -9.11 1.62 -9.36
CA ASP A 88 -8.80 2.93 -9.93
C ASP A 88 -8.57 2.89 -11.45
N THR A 89 -8.02 1.78 -11.95
CA THR A 89 -7.65 1.59 -13.36
C THR A 89 -8.65 0.73 -14.12
N VAL A 90 -9.62 0.08 -13.46
CA VAL A 90 -10.60 -0.82 -14.11
C VAL A 90 -11.42 -0.08 -15.16
N HIS A 91 -11.92 1.11 -14.83
CA HIS A 91 -12.75 1.89 -15.73
C HIS A 91 -11.99 2.35 -16.97
N GLU A 92 -10.78 2.89 -16.79
CA GLU A 92 -9.90 3.29 -17.90
C GLU A 92 -9.46 2.11 -18.77
N THR A 93 -9.16 0.97 -18.13
CA THR A 93 -8.78 -0.26 -18.83
C THR A 93 -9.94 -0.80 -19.66
N ARG A 94 -11.16 -0.82 -19.11
CA ARG A 94 -12.36 -1.20 -19.88
C ARG A 94 -12.58 -0.29 -21.08
N LEU A 95 -12.45 1.02 -20.88
CA LEU A 95 -12.60 2.00 -21.97
C LEU A 95 -11.53 1.80 -23.06
N SER A 96 -10.28 1.55 -22.66
CA SER A 96 -9.15 1.34 -23.58
C SER A 96 -9.25 0.03 -24.37
N LEU A 97 -9.84 -1.00 -23.78
CA LEU A 97 -10.02 -2.31 -24.41
C LEU A 97 -11.28 -2.38 -25.28
N MET A 98 -12.35 -1.65 -24.94
CA MET A 98 -13.59 -1.57 -25.74
C MET A 98 -13.54 -0.49 -26.82
N GLY A 99 -12.68 0.52 -26.66
CA GLY A 99 -12.54 1.65 -27.58
C GLY A 99 -11.64 1.39 -28.79
N ARG A 100 -11.29 0.12 -29.07
CA ARG A 100 -10.47 -0.26 -30.23
C ARG A 100 -11.15 -1.36 -31.04
#